data_AF-A0A945MLL6-F1
#
_entry.id   AF-A0A945MLL6-F1
#
_cell.length_a   1.000
_cell.length_b   1.000
_cell.length_c   1.000
_cell.angle_alpha   90.00
_cell.angle_beta   90.00
_cell.angle_gamma   90.00
#
_symmetry.space_group_name_H-M   'P 1'
#
loop_
_entity.id
_entity.type
_entity.pdbx_description
1 polymer ?
#
loop_
_entity_poly.entity_id
_entity_poly.type
_entity_poly.pdbx_seq_one_letter_code
_entity_poly.pdbx_strand_id
1 'polypeptide(L)' 'MSEWDSLDFKPRARGMIIGDIPWLARIADKARARDEGRIGEYLFP' A
#
# COMPACT_ATOMS: atom_id res chain seq x y z
N MET A 1 3.41 -0.88 -21.81
CA MET A 1 3.47 -0.53 -20.38
C MET A 1 2.52 0.63 -20.19
N SER A 2 1.52 0.44 -19.35
CA SER A 2 0.46 1.43 -19.15
C SER A 2 1.04 2.62 -18.39
N GLU A 3 0.57 3.85 -18.63
CA GLU A 3 1.00 5.03 -17.87
C GLU A 3 0.90 4.82 -16.33
N TRP A 4 -0.03 3.95 -15.92
CA TRP A 4 -0.25 3.50 -14.54
C TRP A 4 0.87 2.65 -13.93
N ASP A 5 1.72 2.00 -14.74
CA ASP A 5 2.89 1.24 -14.25
C ASP A 5 3.99 2.15 -13.69
N SER A 6 3.88 3.47 -13.94
CA SER A 6 4.89 4.48 -13.65
C SER A 6 4.67 5.21 -12.32
N LEU A 7 3.58 4.93 -11.60
CA LEU A 7 3.28 5.58 -10.33
C LEU A 7 3.91 4.79 -9.18
N ASP A 8 4.88 5.40 -8.51
CA ASP A 8 5.46 4.86 -7.28
C ASP A 8 4.34 4.53 -6.28
N PHE A 9 4.38 3.30 -5.76
CA PHE A 9 3.42 2.85 -4.76
C PHE A 9 3.45 3.76 -3.54
N LYS A 10 2.30 4.32 -3.17
CA LYS A 10 2.12 5.11 -1.95
C LYS A 10 0.94 4.57 -1.15
N PRO A 11 1.19 3.89 -0.01
CA PRO A 11 0.11 3.37 0.82
C PRO A 11 -0.67 4.50 1.51
N ARG A 12 -1.95 4.24 1.82
CA ARG A 12 -2.84 5.18 2.54
C ARG A 12 -2.24 5.66 3.87
N ALA A 13 -2.66 6.85 4.31
CA ALA A 13 -2.10 7.56 5.46
C ALA A 13 -2.13 6.72 6.75
N ARG A 14 -1.10 6.89 7.59
CA ARG A 14 -0.95 6.17 8.87
C ARG A 14 -2.12 6.40 9.84
N GLY A 15 -2.71 7.60 9.81
CA GLY A 15 -3.83 7.98 10.68
C GLY A 15 -5.21 7.51 10.20
N MET A 16 -5.30 6.83 9.04
CA MET A 16 -6.58 6.32 8.56
C MET A 16 -7.01 5.10 9.38
N ILE A 17 -8.20 5.18 9.96
CA ILE A 17 -8.86 4.11 10.72
C ILE A 17 -10.04 3.60 9.88
N ILE A 18 -10.16 2.28 9.73
CA ILE A 18 -11.30 1.62 9.06
C ILE A 18 -11.87 0.56 10.00
N GLY A 19 -13.17 0.62 10.28
CA GLY A 19 -13.85 -0.34 11.16
C GLY A 19 -13.24 -0.40 12.56
N ASP A 20 -12.85 0.75 13.12
CA ASP A 20 -12.13 0.89 14.40
C ASP A 20 -10.76 0.20 14.46
N ILE A 21 -10.21 -0.22 13.31
CA ILE A 21 -8.88 -0.81 13.21
C ILE A 21 -7.92 0.22 12.60
N PRO A 22 -6.96 0.76 13.38
CA PRO A 22 -5.90 1.59 12.84
C PRO A 22 -5.01 0.76 11.92
N TRP A 23 -4.38 1.38 10.93
CA TRP A 23 -3.48 0.72 9.97
C TRP A 23 -4.09 -0.31 9.01
N LEU A 24 -5.35 -0.73 9.17
CA LEU A 24 -5.96 -1.77 8.31
C LEU A 24 -5.88 -1.43 6.83
N ALA A 25 -6.26 -0.20 6.47
CA ALA A 25 -6.13 0.32 5.12
C ALA A 25 -4.70 0.21 4.58
N ARG A 26 -3.74 0.63 5.40
CA ARG A 26 -2.34 0.76 5.04
C ARG A 26 -1.66 -0.60 4.86
N ILE A 27 -1.91 -1.55 5.76
CA ILE A 27 -1.34 -2.89 5.66
C ILE A 27 -1.92 -3.65 4.46
N ALA A 28 -3.22 -3.46 4.17
CA ALA A 28 -3.86 -4.02 2.97
C ALA A 28 -3.24 -3.47 1.68
N ASP A 29 -2.92 -2.18 1.62
CA ASP A 29 -2.25 -1.59 0.46
C ASP A 29 -0.86 -2.20 0.26
N LYS A 30 -0.07 -2.32 1.34
CA LYS A 30 1.28 -2.92 1.27
C LYS A 30 1.20 -4.39 0.85
N ALA A 31 0.20 -5.13 1.32
CA ALA A 31 -0.01 -6.52 0.94
C ALA A 31 -0.26 -6.66 -0.57
N ARG A 32 -1.16 -5.84 -1.14
CA ARG A 32 -1.42 -5.82 -2.59
C ARG A 32 -0.19 -5.41 -3.38
N ALA A 33 0.48 -4.34 -2.97
CA ALA A 33 1.68 -3.88 -3.68
C ALA A 33 2.83 -4.89 -3.62
N ARG A 34 2.95 -5.67 -2.55
CA ARG A 34 3.90 -6.78 -2.48
C ARG A 34 3.56 -7.88 -3.47
N ASP A 35 2.29 -8.28 -3.52
CA ASP A 35 1.79 -9.30 -4.46
C ASP A 35 1.99 -8.88 -5.92
N GLU A 36 1.79 -7.60 -6.21
CA GLU A 36 1.96 -6.99 -7.53
C GLU A 36 3.42 -6.63 -7.87
N GLY A 37 4.38 -6.89 -6.97
CA GLY A 37 5.80 -6.59 -7.19
C GLY A 37 6.14 -5.09 -7.26
N ARG A 38 5.25 -4.23 -6.75
CA ARG A 38 5.34 -2.76 -6.83
C ARG A 38 5.58 -2.07 -5.49
N ILE A 39 5.89 -2.82 -4.42
CA ILE A 39 6.02 -2.27 -3.06
C ILE A 39 7.19 -1.27 -2.90
N GLY A 40 8.18 -1.29 -3.79
CA GLY A 40 9.34 -0.40 -3.71
C GLY A 40 10.13 -0.57 -2.41
N GLU A 41 10.51 0.55 -1.78
CA GLU A 41 11.30 0.60 -0.54
C GLU A 41 10.49 0.33 0.74
N TYR A 42 9.18 0.08 0.64
CA TYR A 42 8.37 -0.19 1.83
C TYR A 42 8.64 -1.60 2.37
N LEU A 43 9.09 -1.70 3.61
CA LEU A 43 9.18 -2.97 4.34
C LEU A 43 7.77 -3.53 4.59
N PHE A 44 7.54 -4.84 4.41
CA PHE A 44 6.30 -5.52 4.76
C PHE A 44 6.57 -6.90 5.40
N PRO A 45 5.88 -7.25 6.51
CA PRO A 45 4.91 -6.43 7.26
C PRO A 45 5.53 -5.18 7.89
#